data_AF-A0A520DEU1-F1
#
_entry.id   AF-A0A520DEU1-F1
#
_cell.length_a   1.000
_cell.length_b   1.000
_cell.length_c   1.000
_cell.angle_alpha   90.00
_cell.angle_beta   90.00
_cell.angle_gamma   90.00
#
_symmetry.space_group_name_H-M   'P 1'
#
loop_
_entity.id
_entity.type
_entity.pdbx_description
1 polymer ?
#
loop_
_entity_poly.entity_id
_entity_poly.type
_entity_poly.pdbx_seq_one_letter_code
_entity_poly.pdbx_strand_id
1 'polypeptide(L)'
;MRYPLPYAFARTQQLLLEQADDGSCTLWMPRTPPRSALSEVARRFDVKAFEPLDGPLLAQRISAAYAHGESNAAAVVSEVQGDADLSRMMQELPAVEDLLESAGDAPIIRMLNALLTQAARDGASDIHIEPYERTSSVRFRIDGTLREVVQPNRALHAALISRLKIMADLDIAEKRLPQDGRISLRIGTRAVDVRVSTLPSAHGERAVLRLLDKNESKLTLEAVGMQGDTLDRFETLIGQPHGIILVTGPTGSGKTTTLYAALSRLDAGRSNIMT
;
A
#
# COMPACT_ATOMS: atom_id res chain seq x y z
N MET A 1 -3.20 11.42 20.87
CA MET A 1 -1.75 11.35 20.55
C MET A 1 -1.52 11.87 19.13
N ARG A 2 -0.58 12.80 18.94
CA ARG A 2 -0.25 13.45 17.65
C ARG A 2 1.22 13.25 17.30
N TYR A 3 1.54 13.31 16.01
CA TYR A 3 2.91 13.15 15.49
C TYR A 3 3.33 14.43 14.73
N PRO A 4 3.93 15.42 15.40
CA PRO A 4 4.11 16.76 14.83
C PRO A 4 5.32 16.90 13.89
N LEU A 5 6.21 15.90 13.81
CA LEU A 5 7.31 15.92 12.85
C LEU A 5 6.82 15.55 11.44
N PRO A 6 7.39 16.12 10.36
CA PRO A 6 7.17 15.60 9.02
C PRO A 6 7.69 14.15 8.90
N TYR A 7 6.93 13.26 8.25
CA TYR A 7 7.32 11.85 8.08
C TYR A 7 8.72 11.69 7.46
N ALA A 8 9.03 12.43 6.39
CA ALA A 8 10.33 12.37 5.72
C ALA A 8 11.49 12.72 6.67
N PHE A 9 11.30 13.71 7.55
CA PHE A 9 12.29 14.07 8.58
C PHE A 9 12.41 12.96 9.62
N ALA A 10 11.28 12.48 10.15
CA ALA A 10 11.23 11.40 11.15
C ALA A 10 11.92 10.13 10.65
N ARG A 11 11.64 9.72 9.41
CA ARG A 11 12.23 8.54 8.76
C ARG A 11 13.73 8.70 8.52
N THR A 12 14.14 9.83 7.92
CA THR A 12 15.54 10.06 7.54
C THR A 12 16.45 10.21 8.76
N GLN A 13 15.99 10.91 9.79
CA GLN A 13 16.76 11.15 11.01
C GLN A 13 16.58 10.06 12.07
N GLN A 14 15.67 9.09 11.83
CA GLN A 14 15.29 8.05 12.77
C GLN A 14 14.87 8.65 14.12
N LEU A 15 13.90 9.56 14.10
CA LEU A 15 13.36 10.25 15.28
C LEU A 15 11.83 10.26 15.21
N LEU A 16 11.15 9.85 16.28
CA LEU A 16 9.69 9.92 16.39
C LEU A 16 9.29 10.77 17.59
N LEU A 17 8.60 11.87 17.34
CA LEU A 17 8.04 12.72 18.39
C LEU A 17 6.58 12.36 18.59
N GLU A 18 6.23 11.92 19.80
CA GLU A 18 4.86 11.65 20.22
C GLU A 18 4.40 12.79 21.12
N GLN A 19 3.33 13.47 20.73
CA GLN A 19 2.70 14.50 21.55
C GLN A 19 1.41 13.93 22.15
N ALA A 20 1.34 13.87 23.48
CA ALA A 20 0.11 13.51 24.19
C ALA A 20 -0.90 14.66 24.16
N ASP A 21 -2.15 14.38 24.52
CA ASP A 21 -3.25 15.34 24.42
C ASP A 21 -3.12 16.49 25.45
N ASP A 22 -2.31 16.29 26.50
CA ASP A 22 -1.90 17.31 27.46
C ASP A 22 -0.76 18.23 26.95
N GLY A 23 -0.30 18.00 25.72
CA GLY A 23 0.77 18.75 25.08
C GLY A 23 2.18 18.25 25.39
N SER A 24 2.35 17.26 26.28
CA SER A 24 3.65 16.69 26.61
C SER A 24 4.25 15.92 25.43
N CYS A 25 5.56 16.11 25.22
CA CYS A 25 6.29 15.55 24.08
C CYS A 25 7.30 14.49 24.54
N THR A 26 7.19 13.29 23.97
CA THR A 26 8.16 12.18 24.16
C THR A 26 8.87 11.93 22.83
N LEU A 27 10.21 11.94 22.84
CA LEU A 27 11.02 11.69 21.66
C LEU A 27 11.63 10.29 21.71
N TRP A 28 11.22 9.44 20.78
CA TRP A 28 11.83 8.13 20.55
C TRP A 28 13.00 8.26 19.56
N MET A 29 14.14 7.68 19.91
CA MET A 29 15.39 7.86 19.16
C MET A 29 16.32 6.65 19.30
N PRO A 30 17.28 6.42 18.38
CA PRO A 30 18.32 5.42 18.60
C PRO A 30 19.22 5.83 19.77
N ARG A 31 20.00 4.87 20.31
CA ARG A 31 20.97 5.16 21.38
C ARG A 31 21.99 6.25 21.00
N THR A 32 22.26 6.41 19.72
CA THR A 32 23.18 7.40 19.16
C THR A 32 22.49 8.20 18.05
N PRO A 33 21.66 9.20 18.39
CA PRO A 33 20.95 10.00 17.39
C PRO A 33 21.86 11.06 16.75
N PRO A 34 21.55 11.52 15.52
CA PRO A 34 22.25 12.65 14.91
C PRO A 34 22.05 13.91 15.77
N ARG A 35 23.14 14.48 16.29
CA ARG A 35 23.07 15.64 17.21
C ARG A 35 22.38 16.85 16.60
N SER A 36 22.58 17.10 15.31
CA SER A 36 21.93 18.20 14.59
C SER A 36 20.41 18.03 14.52
N ALA A 37 19.93 16.82 14.25
CA ALA A 37 18.50 16.52 14.20
C ALA A 37 17.86 16.62 15.59
N LEU A 38 18.55 16.12 16.62
CA LEU A 38 18.10 16.23 18.01
C LEU A 38 17.94 17.71 18.43
N SER A 39 18.92 18.54 18.11
CA SER A 39 18.87 19.98 18.39
C SER A 39 17.71 20.66 17.66
N GLU A 40 17.43 20.30 16.41
CA GLU A 40 16.32 20.89 15.66
C GLU A 40 14.95 20.54 16.25
N VAL A 41 14.77 19.29 16.70
CA VAL A 41 13.54 18.86 17.38
C VAL A 41 13.39 19.59 18.73
N ALA A 42 14.44 19.61 19.54
CA ALA A 42 14.42 20.28 20.85
C ALA A 42 14.27 21.81 20.76
N ARG A 43 14.69 22.42 19.64
CA ARG A 43 14.50 23.86 19.37
C ARG A 43 13.02 24.20 19.14
N ARG A 44 12.27 23.29 18.53
CA ARG A 44 10.88 23.52 18.10
C ARG A 44 9.85 22.97 19.08
N PHE A 45 10.20 21.95 19.86
CA PHE A 45 9.28 21.24 20.74
C PHE A 45 9.88 21.10 22.14
N ASP A 46 9.05 21.30 23.17
CA ASP A 46 9.42 21.10 24.58
C ASP A 46 9.38 19.60 24.92
N VAL A 47 10.45 18.89 24.54
CA VAL A 47 10.59 17.44 24.76
C VAL A 47 10.83 17.16 26.25
N LYS A 48 9.92 16.42 26.87
CA LYS A 48 9.98 16.06 28.30
C LYS A 48 10.68 14.74 28.57
N ALA A 49 10.60 13.79 27.62
CA ALA A 49 11.17 12.47 27.75
C ALA A 49 11.91 12.06 26.48
N PHE A 50 13.03 11.37 26.65
CA PHE A 50 13.86 10.84 25.57
C PHE A 50 13.96 9.32 25.75
N GLU A 51 13.33 8.57 24.85
CA GLU A 51 13.20 7.12 24.95
C GLU A 51 14.07 6.42 23.90
N PRO A 52 15.11 5.66 24.29
CA PRO A 52 15.94 4.93 23.35
C PRO A 52 15.21 3.70 22.80
N LEU A 53 15.23 3.52 21.49
CA LEU A 53 14.65 2.36 20.79
C LEU A 53 15.60 1.84 19.71
N ASP A 54 15.65 0.52 19.53
CA ASP A 54 16.50 -0.09 18.51
C ASP A 54 16.04 0.30 17.10
N GLY A 55 16.99 0.54 16.19
CA GLY A 55 16.74 1.10 14.85
C GLY A 55 15.63 0.40 14.06
N PRO A 56 15.63 -0.94 13.93
CA PRO A 56 14.56 -1.65 13.21
C PRO A 56 13.17 -1.45 13.85
N LEU A 57 13.10 -1.46 15.18
CA LEU A 57 11.85 -1.31 15.92
C LEU A 57 11.35 0.15 15.88
N LEU A 58 12.27 1.11 15.90
CA LEU A 58 11.98 2.53 15.73
C LEU A 58 11.46 2.83 14.31
N ALA A 59 12.08 2.28 13.27
CA ALA A 59 11.59 2.41 11.90
C ALA A 59 10.15 1.86 11.76
N GLN A 60 9.88 0.68 12.34
CA GLN A 60 8.53 0.11 12.36
C GLN A 60 7.54 1.01 13.11
N ARG A 61 7.94 1.55 14.27
CA ARG A 61 7.09 2.45 15.07
C ARG A 61 6.81 3.76 14.34
N ILE A 62 7.80 4.36 13.69
CA ILE A 62 7.63 5.53 12.81
C ILE A 62 6.61 5.20 11.72
N SER A 63 6.80 4.12 10.96
CA SER A 63 5.84 3.76 9.91
C SER A 63 4.42 3.54 10.45
N ALA A 64 4.26 2.88 11.59
CA ALA A 64 2.95 2.65 12.20
C ALA A 64 2.27 3.96 12.65
N ALA A 65 3.02 4.88 13.26
CA ALA A 65 2.52 6.19 13.70
C ALA A 65 1.95 7.01 12.54
N TYR A 66 2.68 7.06 11.42
CA TYR A 66 2.29 7.86 10.26
C TYR A 66 1.32 7.16 9.32
N ALA A 67 1.24 5.83 9.31
CA ALA A 67 0.24 5.09 8.54
C ALA A 67 -1.21 5.36 8.98
N HIS A 68 -1.40 5.79 10.24
CA HIS A 68 -2.72 6.09 10.82
C HIS A 68 -3.07 7.58 10.80
N GLY A 69 -2.16 8.46 10.37
CA GLY A 69 -2.40 9.90 10.33
C GLY A 69 -3.28 10.31 9.14
N GLU A 70 -4.40 10.99 9.43
CA GLU A 70 -5.30 11.87 8.63
C GLU A 70 -5.31 11.90 7.08
N SER A 71 -4.76 10.94 6.36
CA SER A 71 -4.97 10.85 4.91
C SER A 71 -6.33 10.20 4.67
N ASN A 72 -7.38 11.04 4.70
CA ASN A 72 -8.64 10.72 4.06
C ASN A 72 -8.49 11.10 2.59
N ALA A 73 -8.44 10.12 1.69
CA ALA A 73 -8.25 10.39 0.27
C ALA A 73 -9.32 11.34 -0.25
N ALA A 74 -10.56 11.29 0.29
CA ALA A 74 -11.62 12.23 -0.08
C ALA A 74 -11.26 13.70 0.21
N ALA A 75 -10.57 13.99 1.32
CA ALA A 75 -10.14 15.35 1.67
C ALA A 75 -9.04 15.84 0.70
N VAL A 76 -8.05 15.00 0.43
CA VAL A 76 -6.97 15.29 -0.54
C VAL A 76 -7.56 15.52 -1.93
N VAL A 77 -8.51 14.68 -2.36
CA VAL A 77 -9.18 14.83 -3.65
C VAL A 77 -9.95 16.15 -3.72
N SER A 78 -10.65 16.54 -2.65
CA SER A 78 -11.37 17.81 -2.59
C SER A 78 -10.44 19.02 -2.71
N GLU A 79 -9.28 18.96 -2.07
CA GLU A 79 -8.25 20.01 -2.18
C GLU A 79 -7.72 20.11 -3.62
N VAL A 80 -7.36 18.97 -4.22
CA VAL A 80 -6.84 18.91 -5.61
C VAL A 80 -7.87 19.36 -6.63
N GLN A 81 -9.17 19.13 -6.40
CA GLN A 81 -10.23 19.65 -7.26
C GLN A 81 -10.42 21.16 -7.18
N GLY A 82 -10.10 21.77 -6.04
CA GLY A 82 -10.15 23.22 -5.85
C GLY A 82 -8.97 23.96 -6.48
N ASP A 83 -7.89 23.25 -6.78
CA ASP A 83 -6.68 23.80 -7.39
C ASP A 83 -6.85 23.91 -8.92
N ALA A 84 -6.87 25.14 -9.44
CA ALA A 84 -7.21 25.44 -10.84
C ALA A 84 -6.06 25.15 -11.82
N ASP A 85 -4.88 24.77 -11.35
CA ASP A 85 -3.66 24.69 -12.15
C ASP A 85 -3.35 23.25 -12.61
N LEU A 86 -4.30 22.65 -13.33
CA LEU A 86 -4.25 21.27 -13.86
C LEU A 86 -3.08 21.05 -14.85
N SER A 87 -2.54 22.13 -15.41
CA SER A 87 -1.55 22.12 -16.49
C SER A 87 -0.13 21.79 -16.03
N ARG A 88 0.17 21.89 -14.72
CA ARG A 88 1.53 21.64 -14.17
C ARG A 88 1.77 20.19 -13.71
N MET A 89 0.84 19.28 -13.99
CA MET A 89 0.74 17.97 -13.34
C MET A 89 1.63 16.84 -13.90
N MET A 90 2.50 17.11 -14.88
CA MET A 90 3.22 16.06 -15.64
C MET A 90 4.75 16.08 -15.51
N GLN A 91 5.32 16.65 -14.44
CA GLN A 91 6.79 16.61 -14.27
C GLN A 91 7.28 15.23 -13.78
N GLU A 92 8.40 14.79 -14.38
CA GLU A 92 9.10 13.52 -14.14
C GLU A 92 9.72 13.43 -12.75
N LEU A 93 9.44 12.35 -12.00
CA LEU A 93 10.06 12.01 -10.71
C LEU A 93 9.92 10.49 -10.40
N PRO A 94 10.77 9.90 -9.52
CA PRO A 94 11.54 8.66 -9.72
C PRO A 94 10.80 7.32 -9.46
N ALA A 95 11.45 6.22 -9.86
CA ALA A 95 10.92 4.86 -9.99
C ALA A 95 10.64 4.07 -8.69
N VAL A 96 10.83 4.66 -7.50
CA VAL A 96 10.53 4.00 -6.21
C VAL A 96 9.90 5.01 -5.25
N GLU A 97 8.59 4.88 -5.04
CA GLU A 97 7.79 5.78 -4.21
C GLU A 97 7.51 5.13 -2.84
N ASP A 98 8.03 5.73 -1.76
CA ASP A 98 7.42 5.55 -0.43
C ASP A 98 6.22 6.49 -0.36
N LEU A 99 5.01 5.95 -0.38
CA LEU A 99 3.78 6.74 -0.50
C LEU A 99 3.58 7.73 0.66
N LEU A 100 4.24 7.49 1.80
CA LEU A 100 4.21 8.38 2.96
C LEU A 100 5.07 9.65 2.76
N GLU A 101 5.91 9.70 1.73
CA GLU A 101 6.77 10.85 1.38
C GLU A 101 6.15 11.78 0.33
N SER A 102 4.82 11.95 0.33
CA SER A 102 4.13 12.76 -0.69
C SER A 102 4.16 14.28 -0.46
N ALA A 103 4.88 14.74 0.57
CA ALA A 103 4.93 16.15 0.95
C ALA A 103 5.83 16.95 -0.02
N GLY A 104 5.21 17.61 -0.99
CA GLY A 104 5.88 18.39 -2.04
C GLY A 104 5.58 17.92 -3.47
N ASP A 105 4.91 16.77 -3.62
CA ASP A 105 4.58 16.23 -4.94
C ASP A 105 3.51 17.04 -5.67
N ALA A 106 3.45 16.87 -6.99
CA ALA A 106 2.37 17.41 -7.81
C ALA A 106 0.98 16.91 -7.32
N PRO A 107 -0.11 17.69 -7.48
CA PRO A 107 -1.42 17.37 -6.91
C PRO A 107 -1.97 15.98 -7.30
N ILE A 108 -1.78 15.52 -8.54
CA ILE A 108 -2.20 14.17 -8.97
C ILE A 108 -1.44 13.07 -8.26
N ILE A 109 -0.14 13.25 -8.06
CA ILE A 109 0.72 12.28 -7.38
C ILE A 109 0.23 12.15 -5.93
N ARG A 110 0.02 13.27 -5.23
CA ARG A 110 -0.54 13.26 -3.87
C ARG A 110 -1.90 12.56 -3.80
N MET A 111 -2.78 12.83 -4.76
CA MET A 111 -4.10 12.21 -4.84
C MET A 111 -4.01 10.69 -5.03
N LEU A 112 -3.19 10.21 -5.96
CA LEU A 112 -3.00 8.79 -6.22
C LEU A 112 -2.34 8.08 -5.03
N ASN A 113 -1.31 8.70 -4.44
CA ASN A 113 -0.61 8.17 -3.26
C ASN A 113 -1.56 8.08 -2.05
N ALA A 114 -2.44 9.07 -1.87
CA ALA A 114 -3.48 9.03 -0.83
C ALA A 114 -4.49 7.90 -1.07
N LEU A 115 -4.96 7.69 -2.31
CA LEU A 115 -5.85 6.59 -2.67
C LEU A 115 -5.21 5.21 -2.41
N LEU A 116 -3.97 5.02 -2.84
CA LEU A 116 -3.22 3.77 -2.64
C LEU A 116 -2.96 3.50 -1.15
N THR A 117 -2.56 4.52 -0.40
CA THR A 117 -2.33 4.42 1.05
C THR A 117 -3.62 4.07 1.79
N GLN A 118 -4.72 4.75 1.45
CA GLN A 118 -6.03 4.44 2.03
C GLN A 118 -6.48 3.03 1.70
N ALA A 119 -6.34 2.59 0.44
CA ALA A 119 -6.71 1.23 0.04
C ALA A 119 -5.93 0.15 0.81
N ALA A 120 -4.62 0.35 1.01
CA ALA A 120 -3.79 -0.57 1.77
C ALA A 120 -4.14 -0.58 3.27
N ARG A 121 -4.48 0.58 3.84
CA ARG A 121 -4.94 0.73 5.23
C ARG A 121 -6.29 0.06 5.45
N ASP A 122 -7.22 0.26 4.53
CA ASP A 122 -8.59 -0.26 4.59
C ASP A 122 -8.66 -1.75 4.18
N GLY A 123 -7.53 -2.37 3.83
CA GLY A 123 -7.46 -3.79 3.47
C GLY A 123 -8.10 -4.14 2.13
N ALA A 124 -8.13 -3.20 1.17
CA ALA A 124 -8.75 -3.40 -0.12
C ALA A 124 -7.96 -4.38 -1.01
N SER A 125 -8.66 -5.33 -1.64
CA SER A 125 -8.06 -6.27 -2.61
C SER A 125 -7.86 -5.65 -3.99
N ASP A 126 -8.77 -4.77 -4.39
CA ASP A 126 -8.74 -4.11 -5.69
C ASP A 126 -9.17 -2.64 -5.56
N ILE A 127 -8.55 -1.74 -6.33
CA ILE A 127 -8.98 -0.36 -6.57
C ILE A 127 -9.50 -0.27 -7.99
N HIS A 128 -10.70 0.27 -8.14
CA HIS A 128 -11.34 0.53 -9.42
C HIS A 128 -11.39 2.03 -9.67
N ILE A 129 -10.84 2.49 -10.79
CA ILE A 129 -10.90 3.89 -11.24
C ILE A 129 -11.64 3.91 -12.57
N GLU A 130 -12.84 4.49 -12.58
CA GLU A 130 -13.76 4.39 -13.71
C GLU A 130 -14.23 5.78 -14.16
N PRO A 131 -14.21 6.07 -15.47
CA PRO A 131 -14.82 7.28 -16.01
C PRO A 131 -16.30 7.06 -16.29
N TYR A 132 -17.10 8.05 -15.94
CA TYR A 132 -18.47 8.24 -16.40
C TYR A 132 -18.56 9.49 -17.28
N GLU A 133 -19.75 9.78 -17.79
CA GLU A 133 -19.99 10.92 -18.67
C GLU A 133 -19.57 12.26 -18.03
N ARG A 134 -19.90 12.45 -16.74
CA ARG A 134 -19.70 13.73 -16.02
C ARG A 134 -18.78 13.64 -14.80
N THR A 135 -18.46 12.44 -14.36
CA THR A 135 -17.68 12.19 -13.14
C THR A 135 -16.66 11.10 -13.38
N SER A 136 -15.72 10.96 -12.45
CA SER A 136 -14.98 9.72 -12.25
C SER A 136 -15.41 9.11 -10.92
N SER A 137 -15.43 7.79 -10.81
CA SER A 137 -15.60 7.09 -9.53
C SER A 137 -14.35 6.32 -9.20
N VAL A 138 -13.97 6.37 -7.93
CA VAL A 138 -12.95 5.48 -7.36
C VAL A 138 -13.61 4.61 -6.30
N ARG A 139 -13.52 3.29 -6.50
CA ARG A 139 -14.14 2.28 -5.63
C ARG A 139 -13.11 1.28 -5.15
N PHE A 140 -13.20 0.87 -3.89
CA PHE A 140 -12.37 -0.20 -3.34
C PHE A 140 -13.19 -1.48 -3.19
N ARG A 141 -12.57 -2.62 -3.48
CA ARG A 141 -13.10 -3.92 -3.09
C ARG A 141 -12.56 -4.28 -1.72
N ILE A 142 -13.42 -4.28 -0.72
CA ILE A 142 -13.09 -4.65 0.66
C ILE A 142 -13.99 -5.83 1.03
N ASP A 143 -13.39 -6.93 1.48
CA ASP A 143 -14.07 -8.18 1.82
C ASP A 143 -15.03 -8.67 0.71
N GLY A 144 -14.57 -8.55 -0.55
CA GLY A 144 -15.34 -8.94 -1.73
C GLY A 144 -16.39 -7.92 -2.20
N THR A 145 -16.73 -6.91 -1.38
CA THR A 145 -17.73 -5.88 -1.69
C THR A 145 -17.11 -4.61 -2.26
N LEU A 146 -17.73 -4.04 -3.30
CA LEU A 146 -17.29 -2.75 -3.85
C LEU A 146 -17.90 -1.60 -3.07
N ARG A 147 -17.07 -0.66 -2.62
CA ARG A 147 -17.46 0.56 -1.90
C ARG A 147 -16.90 1.77 -2.60
N GLU A 148 -17.73 2.78 -2.84
CA GLU A 148 -17.28 4.05 -3.40
C GLU A 148 -16.57 4.87 -2.33
N VAL A 149 -15.38 5.38 -2.68
CA VAL A 149 -14.51 6.11 -1.75
C VAL A 149 -14.54 7.60 -2.07
N VAL A 150 -14.48 7.94 -3.36
CA VAL A 150 -14.51 9.31 -3.83
C VAL A 150 -15.00 9.39 -5.27
N GLN A 151 -15.62 10.52 -5.63
CA GLN A 151 -15.98 10.84 -7.00
C GLN A 151 -15.19 12.05 -7.51
N PRO A 152 -14.04 11.83 -8.17
CA PRO A 152 -13.27 12.91 -8.74
C PRO A 152 -14.01 13.64 -9.88
N ASN A 153 -13.77 14.93 -10.04
CA ASN A 153 -14.18 15.63 -11.26
C ASN A 153 -13.58 14.94 -12.49
N ARG A 154 -14.36 14.81 -13.56
CA ARG A 154 -13.97 14.16 -14.82
C ARG A 154 -12.68 14.70 -15.42
N ALA A 155 -12.34 15.97 -15.18
CA ALA A 155 -11.09 16.60 -15.61
C ALA A 155 -9.84 15.90 -15.03
N LEU A 156 -9.91 15.41 -13.79
CA LEU A 156 -8.79 14.75 -13.11
C LEU A 156 -8.54 13.33 -13.61
N HIS A 157 -9.55 12.70 -14.23
CA HIS A 157 -9.51 11.29 -14.56
C HIS A 157 -8.37 10.94 -15.54
N ALA A 158 -8.21 11.72 -16.60
CA ALA A 158 -7.16 11.46 -17.59
C ALA A 158 -5.76 11.60 -16.99
N ALA A 159 -5.59 12.53 -16.04
CA ALA A 159 -4.32 12.75 -15.36
C ALA A 159 -3.99 11.60 -14.39
N LEU A 160 -5.00 11.07 -13.68
CA LEU A 160 -4.85 9.86 -12.86
C LEU A 160 -4.42 8.64 -13.68
N ILE A 161 -5.09 8.37 -14.80
CA ILE A 161 -4.73 7.25 -15.69
C ILE A 161 -3.31 7.44 -16.24
N SER A 162 -2.96 8.65 -16.68
CA SER A 162 -1.62 8.96 -17.19
C SER A 162 -0.54 8.70 -16.14
N ARG A 163 -0.73 9.20 -14.90
CA ARG A 163 0.21 8.94 -13.80
C ARG A 163 0.32 7.45 -13.48
N LEU A 164 -0.80 6.74 -13.45
CA LEU A 164 -0.82 5.31 -13.21
C LEU A 164 -0.04 4.54 -14.29
N LYS A 165 -0.19 4.91 -15.56
CA LYS A 165 0.57 4.33 -16.67
C LYS A 165 2.06 4.57 -16.54
N ILE A 166 2.48 5.78 -16.16
CA ILE A 166 3.90 6.09 -15.88
C ILE A 166 4.45 5.17 -14.79
N MET A 167 3.72 5.05 -13.66
CA MET A 167 4.18 4.22 -12.54
C MET A 167 4.28 2.74 -12.89
N ALA A 168 3.46 2.26 -13.81
CA ALA A 168 3.40 0.87 -14.25
C ALA A 168 4.20 0.58 -15.53
N ASP A 169 4.97 1.54 -16.03
CA ASP A 169 5.74 1.46 -17.29
C ASP A 169 4.88 1.11 -18.52
N LEU A 170 3.71 1.74 -18.62
CA LEU A 170 2.73 1.55 -19.70
C LEU A 170 2.77 2.71 -20.70
N ASP A 171 2.33 2.44 -21.94
CA ASP A 171 2.26 3.44 -22.99
C ASP A 171 1.11 4.43 -22.75
N ILE A 172 1.47 5.68 -22.47
CA ILE A 172 0.55 6.79 -22.20
C ILE A 172 -0.18 7.24 -23.48
N ALA A 173 0.46 7.10 -24.64
CA ALA A 173 -0.09 7.49 -25.92
C ALA A 173 -1.15 6.49 -26.41
N GLU A 174 -0.96 5.19 -26.15
CA GLU A 174 -1.93 4.17 -26.50
C GLU A 174 -3.10 4.14 -25.50
N LYS A 175 -4.33 4.29 -25.99
CA LYS A 175 -5.57 4.35 -25.18
C LYS A 175 -6.68 3.44 -25.71
N ARG A 176 -6.44 2.75 -26.82
CA ARG A 176 -7.42 1.96 -27.58
C ARG A 176 -7.30 0.47 -27.30
N LEU A 177 -6.19 0.05 -26.70
CA LEU A 177 -5.92 -1.34 -26.36
C LEU A 177 -5.81 -1.51 -24.84
N PRO A 178 -6.24 -2.67 -24.30
CA PRO A 178 -5.92 -3.02 -22.92
C PRO A 178 -4.41 -3.04 -22.69
N GLN A 179 -3.97 -2.63 -21.50
CA GLN A 179 -2.56 -2.70 -21.09
C GLN A 179 -2.46 -3.23 -19.66
N ASP A 180 -1.42 -4.00 -19.38
CA ASP A 180 -1.17 -4.62 -18.08
C ASP A 180 0.26 -4.33 -17.62
N GLY A 181 0.42 -3.96 -16.36
CA GLY A 181 1.70 -3.59 -15.77
C GLY A 181 1.79 -3.96 -14.30
N ARG A 182 2.92 -3.64 -13.69
CA ARG A 182 3.15 -3.82 -12.26
C ARG A 182 3.82 -2.61 -11.66
N ILE A 183 3.49 -2.32 -10.42
CA ILE A 183 4.12 -1.26 -9.62
C ILE A 183 4.59 -1.91 -8.32
N SER A 184 5.87 -1.69 -7.97
CA SER A 184 6.36 -2.02 -6.64
C SER A 184 6.30 -0.78 -5.77
N LEU A 185 5.44 -0.81 -4.77
CA LEU A 185 5.20 0.30 -3.84
C LEU A 185 5.71 -0.03 -2.46
N ARG A 186 6.05 1.02 -1.71
CA ARG A 186 6.33 0.90 -0.28
C ARG A 186 5.43 1.86 0.50
N ILE A 187 4.84 1.35 1.58
CA ILE A 187 4.02 2.14 2.51
C ILE A 187 4.68 1.98 3.87
N GLY A 188 5.57 2.91 4.21
CA GLY A 188 6.42 2.79 5.40
C GLY A 188 7.38 1.59 5.31
N THR A 189 7.17 0.58 6.15
CA THR A 189 7.93 -0.69 6.13
C THR A 189 7.27 -1.79 5.32
N ARG A 190 6.03 -1.60 4.83
CA ARG A 190 5.29 -2.64 4.10
C ARG A 190 5.54 -2.51 2.60
N ALA A 191 6.00 -3.59 1.97
CA ALA A 191 6.16 -3.69 0.53
C ALA A 191 4.87 -4.24 -0.11
N VAL A 192 4.33 -3.52 -1.09
CA VAL A 192 3.10 -3.89 -1.79
C VAL A 192 3.40 -4.04 -3.28
N ASP A 193 3.10 -5.20 -3.86
CA ASP A 193 3.07 -5.38 -5.31
C ASP A 193 1.69 -4.99 -5.81
N VAL A 194 1.62 -4.10 -6.80
CA VAL A 194 0.36 -3.72 -7.41
C VAL A 194 0.36 -4.17 -8.85
N ARG A 195 -0.63 -4.99 -9.23
CA ARG A 195 -0.90 -5.28 -10.64
C ARG A 195 -1.86 -4.25 -11.17
N VAL A 196 -1.56 -3.70 -12.33
CA VAL A 196 -2.34 -2.63 -12.96
C VAL A 196 -2.86 -3.14 -14.29
N SER A 197 -4.15 -2.95 -14.54
CA SER A 197 -4.77 -3.20 -15.83
C SER A 197 -5.55 -1.95 -16.25
N THR A 198 -5.29 -1.43 -17.44
CA THR A 198 -6.07 -0.35 -18.06
C THR A 198 -6.86 -0.89 -19.24
N LEU A 199 -8.14 -0.53 -19.36
CA LEU A 199 -8.99 -0.94 -20.48
C LEU A 199 -9.71 0.27 -21.11
N PRO A 200 -9.82 0.36 -22.45
CA PRO A 200 -10.64 1.37 -23.09
C PRO A 200 -12.12 1.22 -22.70
N SER A 201 -12.81 2.35 -22.52
CA SER A 201 -14.23 2.46 -22.20
C SER A 201 -14.85 3.65 -22.94
N ALA A 202 -16.18 3.77 -22.93
CA ALA A 202 -16.93 4.80 -23.66
C ALA A 202 -16.52 6.24 -23.30
N HIS A 203 -16.11 6.47 -22.06
CA HIS A 203 -15.79 7.81 -21.53
C HIS A 203 -14.32 8.00 -21.17
N GLY A 204 -13.42 7.14 -21.66
CA GLY A 204 -11.99 7.14 -21.31
C GLY A 204 -11.51 5.75 -20.93
N GLU A 205 -10.39 5.65 -20.24
CA GLU A 205 -9.84 4.35 -19.83
C GLU A 205 -10.28 4.01 -18.41
N ARG A 206 -10.68 2.77 -18.17
CA ARG A 206 -10.87 2.23 -16.83
C ARG A 206 -9.55 1.66 -16.35
N ALA A 207 -9.21 1.86 -15.08
CA ALA A 207 -8.10 1.17 -14.46
C ALA A 207 -8.57 0.30 -13.30
N VAL A 208 -7.99 -0.88 -13.19
CA VAL A 208 -8.13 -1.78 -12.04
C VAL A 208 -6.74 -2.07 -11.50
N LEU A 209 -6.55 -1.83 -10.21
CA LEU A 209 -5.32 -2.12 -9.50
C LEU A 209 -5.60 -3.24 -8.52
N ARG A 210 -4.82 -4.32 -8.55
CA ARG A 210 -4.87 -5.38 -7.54
C ARG A 210 -3.70 -5.24 -6.60
N LEU A 211 -3.99 -5.11 -5.31
CA LEU A 211 -3.00 -4.95 -4.26
C LEU A 211 -2.62 -6.34 -3.73
N LEU A 212 -1.34 -6.68 -3.81
CA LEU A 212 -0.77 -7.91 -3.30
C LEU A 212 0.25 -7.54 -2.24
N ASP A 213 0.01 -7.96 -1.00
CA ASP A 213 1.01 -7.78 0.05
C ASP A 213 2.19 -8.74 -0.20
N LYS A 214 3.41 -8.21 -0.30
CA LYS A 214 4.61 -9.07 -0.41
C LYS A 214 4.95 -9.71 0.93
N ASN A 215 4.46 -9.17 2.03
CA ASN A 215 4.60 -9.72 3.36
C ASN A 215 3.43 -10.65 3.69
N GLU A 216 3.10 -11.59 2.80
CA GLU A 216 2.30 -12.76 3.20
C GLU A 216 3.09 -13.48 4.30
N SER A 217 2.73 -13.11 5.54
CA SER A 217 2.96 -13.85 6.76
C SER A 217 2.88 -15.33 6.43
N LYS A 218 3.97 -16.08 6.66
CA LYS A 218 4.08 -17.54 6.48
C LYS A 218 2.69 -18.19 6.51
N LEU A 219 2.11 -18.39 5.34
CA LEU A 219 0.77 -18.93 5.23
C LEU A 219 0.86 -20.37 5.74
N THR A 220 0.24 -20.65 6.87
CA THR A 220 0.16 -22.01 7.40
C THR A 220 -1.21 -22.61 7.08
N LEU A 221 -1.27 -23.94 7.04
CA LEU A 221 -2.54 -24.65 6.83
C LEU A 221 -3.53 -24.35 7.96
N GLU A 222 -3.04 -24.10 9.17
CA GLU A 222 -3.82 -23.67 10.32
C GLU A 222 -4.40 -22.27 10.13
N ALA A 223 -3.62 -21.34 9.58
CA ALA A 223 -4.06 -19.97 9.34
C ALA A 223 -5.16 -19.88 8.27
N VAL A 224 -5.18 -20.81 7.30
CA VAL A 224 -6.31 -20.94 6.35
C VAL A 224 -7.51 -21.68 6.93
N GLY A 225 -7.47 -22.06 8.22
CA GLY A 225 -8.59 -22.63 8.96
C GLY A 225 -8.62 -24.15 9.02
N MET A 226 -7.59 -24.87 8.56
CA MET A 226 -7.52 -26.33 8.75
C MET A 226 -7.14 -26.67 10.18
N GLN A 227 -7.90 -27.56 10.81
CA GLN A 227 -7.65 -28.02 12.18
C GLN A 227 -7.98 -29.51 12.33
N GLY A 228 -7.41 -30.13 13.38
CA GLY A 228 -7.66 -31.52 13.76
C GLY A 228 -7.47 -32.50 12.60
N ASP A 229 -8.38 -33.46 12.50
CA ASP A 229 -8.35 -34.53 11.49
C ASP A 229 -8.20 -34.02 10.04
N THR A 230 -8.76 -32.84 9.71
CA THR A 230 -8.63 -32.27 8.36
C THR A 230 -7.20 -31.86 8.07
N LEU A 231 -6.55 -31.20 9.03
CA LEU A 231 -5.15 -30.80 8.92
C LEU A 231 -4.25 -32.03 8.81
N ASP A 232 -4.41 -32.99 9.73
CA ASP A 232 -3.58 -34.20 9.77
C ASP A 232 -3.68 -35.03 8.48
N ARG A 233 -4.90 -35.17 7.94
CA ARG A 233 -5.13 -35.85 6.66
C ARG A 233 -4.48 -35.10 5.50
N PHE A 234 -4.62 -33.77 5.46
CA PHE A 234 -4.05 -32.97 4.40
C PHE A 234 -2.52 -33.00 4.43
N GLU A 235 -1.91 -32.90 5.61
CA GLU A 235 -0.46 -33.06 5.81
C GLU A 235 0.05 -34.43 5.36
N THR A 236 -0.70 -35.49 5.70
CA THR A 236 -0.38 -36.85 5.26
C THR A 236 -0.42 -36.99 3.72
N LEU A 237 -1.38 -36.31 3.07
CA LEU A 237 -1.54 -36.34 1.61
C LEU A 237 -0.42 -35.59 0.90
N ILE A 238 -0.06 -34.39 1.36
CA ILE A 238 1.02 -33.60 0.72
C ILE A 238 2.40 -34.24 0.93
N GLY A 239 2.57 -35.06 1.97
CA GLY A 239 3.78 -35.83 2.22
C GLY A 239 3.92 -37.12 1.41
N GLN A 240 2.91 -37.49 0.60
CA GLN A 240 3.02 -38.68 -0.25
C GLN A 240 4.09 -38.49 -1.34
N PRO A 241 4.90 -39.52 -1.64
CA PRO A 241 5.99 -39.41 -2.62
C PRO A 241 5.49 -39.18 -4.06
N HIS A 242 4.24 -39.56 -4.34
CA HIS A 242 3.58 -39.36 -5.62
C HIS A 242 2.06 -39.29 -5.44
N GLY A 243 1.39 -38.51 -6.27
CA GLY A 243 -0.06 -38.37 -6.24
C GLY A 243 -0.50 -37.03 -6.82
N ILE A 244 -1.81 -36.89 -7.03
CA ILE A 244 -2.40 -35.63 -7.50
C ILE A 244 -3.33 -35.12 -6.39
N ILE A 245 -3.12 -33.89 -5.96
CA ILE A 245 -4.01 -33.17 -5.05
C ILE A 245 -4.68 -32.05 -5.84
N LEU A 246 -6.02 -32.04 -5.85
CA LEU A 246 -6.81 -31.03 -6.53
C LEU A 246 -7.50 -30.14 -5.50
N VAL A 247 -7.16 -28.86 -5.50
CA VAL A 247 -7.83 -27.84 -4.68
C VAL A 247 -8.83 -27.09 -5.56
N THR A 248 -10.12 -27.36 -5.36
CA THR A 248 -11.20 -26.84 -6.21
C THR A 248 -12.07 -25.81 -5.49
N GLY A 249 -12.74 -24.93 -6.25
CA GLY A 249 -13.62 -23.89 -5.71
C GLY A 249 -13.74 -22.68 -6.66
N PRO A 250 -14.73 -21.79 -6.46
CA PRO A 250 -14.93 -20.60 -7.29
C PRO A 250 -13.79 -19.57 -7.12
N THR A 251 -13.73 -18.56 -7.99
CA THR A 251 -12.74 -17.46 -7.87
C THR A 251 -12.84 -16.79 -6.49
N GLY A 252 -11.69 -16.56 -5.85
CA GLY A 252 -11.64 -15.94 -4.51
C GLY A 252 -11.82 -16.90 -3.32
N SER A 253 -12.01 -18.20 -3.55
CA SER A 253 -12.22 -19.18 -2.46
C SER A 253 -10.95 -19.63 -1.71
N GLY A 254 -9.82 -18.92 -1.85
CA GLY A 254 -8.57 -19.25 -1.15
C GLY A 254 -7.73 -20.41 -1.71
N LYS A 255 -8.04 -20.97 -2.90
CA LYS A 255 -7.29 -22.12 -3.48
C LYS A 255 -5.78 -21.89 -3.56
N THR A 256 -5.38 -20.73 -4.10
CA THR A 256 -3.97 -20.37 -4.24
C THR A 256 -3.31 -20.26 -2.87
N THR A 257 -3.98 -19.61 -1.91
CA THR A 257 -3.52 -19.48 -0.53
C THR A 257 -3.31 -20.85 0.13
N THR A 258 -4.26 -21.80 -0.03
CA THR A 258 -4.11 -23.17 0.47
C THR A 258 -2.92 -23.89 -0.17
N LEU A 259 -2.72 -23.77 -1.48
CA LEU A 259 -1.61 -24.41 -2.18
C LEU A 259 -0.25 -23.83 -1.75
N TYR A 260 -0.14 -22.52 -1.59
CA TYR A 260 1.09 -21.89 -1.11
C TYR A 260 1.40 -22.25 0.35
N ALA A 261 0.38 -22.37 1.20
CA ALA A 261 0.53 -22.87 2.56
C ALA A 261 1.02 -24.32 2.60
N ALA A 262 0.50 -25.16 1.70
CA ALA A 262 0.93 -26.55 1.55
C ALA A 262 2.38 -26.66 1.06
N LEU A 263 2.76 -25.91 0.03
CA LEU A 263 4.13 -25.87 -0.50
C LEU A 263 5.13 -25.44 0.58
N SER A 264 4.73 -24.51 1.46
CA SER A 264 5.57 -24.04 2.58
C SER A 264 5.84 -25.12 3.64
N ARG A 265 5.05 -26.21 3.68
CA ARG A 265 5.28 -27.37 4.55
C ARG A 265 6.23 -28.40 3.92
N LEU A 266 6.45 -28.34 2.62
CA LEU A 266 7.33 -29.27 1.92
C LEU A 266 8.79 -28.84 2.06
N ASP A 267 9.67 -29.82 2.28
CA ASP A 267 11.10 -29.58 2.45
C ASP A 267 11.79 -29.37 1.09
N ALA A 268 11.90 -28.09 0.70
CA ALA A 268 12.62 -27.67 -0.50
C ALA A 268 14.14 -27.97 -0.45
N GLY A 269 14.71 -28.27 0.72
CA GLY A 269 16.10 -28.72 0.86
C GLY A 269 16.30 -30.18 0.49
N ARG A 270 15.25 -31.00 0.54
CA ARG A 270 15.27 -32.43 0.20
C ARG A 270 14.58 -32.77 -1.12
N SER A 271 13.72 -31.89 -1.63
CA SER A 271 12.96 -32.11 -2.86
C SER A 271 13.04 -30.88 -3.76
N ASN A 272 13.24 -31.11 -5.07
CA ASN A 272 13.13 -30.04 -6.06
C ASN A 272 11.64 -29.75 -6.33
N ILE A 273 11.15 -28.60 -5.85
CA ILE A 273 9.75 -28.19 -5.96
C ILE A 273 9.63 -27.15 -7.08
N MET A 274 8.79 -27.43 -8.09
CA MET A 274 8.54 -26.52 -9.22
C MET A 274 7.04 -26.25 -9.35
N THR A 275 6.68 -25.00 -9.68
CA THR A 275 5.30 -24.51 -9.85
C THR A 275 5.14 -23.76 -11.15
#